data_AF-A0A4U8Z8Y2-F1
#
_entry.id   AF-A0A4U8Z8Y2-F1
#
_cell.length_a   1.000
_cell.length_b   1.000
_cell.length_c   1.000
_cell.angle_alpha   90.00
_cell.angle_beta   90.00
_cell.angle_gamma   90.00
#
_symmetry.space_group_name_H-M   'P 1'
#
loop_
_entity.id
_entity.type
_entity.pdbx_description
1 polymer ?
#
loop_
_entity_poly.entity_id
_entity_poly.type
_entity_poly.pdbx_seq_one_letter_code
_entity_poly.pdbx_strand_id
1 'polypeptide(L)'
;MLSPSSYLFGYQQGQHSAERDQWAQDFKERLAGRRPVTIDQSYIDSLQAAQQQAQVAADHNYATGKQWMDHAQHLERDNADLKAENARLVALGERGLAMLHEMAGFRDTALREGEAKLRLERSQHKETADEKRLLVVFMRLLAHLTQAEKAEKTDNPDYRDLKLFAEALPMQIASGQWPSSFPAEIGAAWTRLRKALES
;
A
#
# COMPACT_ATOMS: atom_id res chain seq x y z
N MET A 1 43.32 35.22 116.95
CA MET A 1 42.99 36.24 115.93
C MET A 1 43.88 35.98 114.72
N LEU A 2 43.33 35.40 113.64
CA LEU A 2 44.04 35.18 112.38
C LEU A 2 43.88 36.43 111.51
N SER A 3 44.98 36.93 110.97
CA SER A 3 45.02 38.20 110.23
C SER A 3 44.28 38.07 108.87
N PRO A 4 43.49 39.08 108.44
CA PRO A 4 42.74 39.10 107.17
C PRO A 4 43.58 38.91 105.90
N SER A 5 44.90 39.07 105.99
CA SER A 5 45.84 38.95 104.87
C SER A 5 46.03 37.51 104.38
N SER A 6 45.80 36.52 105.25
CA SER A 6 46.02 35.08 104.97
C SER A 6 44.97 34.47 104.02
N TYR A 7 43.74 35.01 104.04
CA TYR A 7 42.62 34.50 103.24
C TYR A 7 42.67 34.95 101.78
N LEU A 8 43.12 36.18 101.52
CA LEU A 8 43.33 36.71 100.16
C LEU A 8 44.46 36.00 99.43
N PHE A 9 45.52 35.62 100.15
CA PHE A 9 46.66 34.91 99.57
C PHE A 9 46.28 33.49 99.12
N GLY A 10 45.52 32.75 99.93
CA GLY A 10 45.02 31.42 99.57
C GLY A 10 44.00 31.43 98.42
N TYR A 11 43.16 32.46 98.34
CA TYR A 11 42.16 32.58 97.26
C TYR A 11 42.81 32.93 95.92
N GLN A 12 43.79 33.86 95.91
CA GLN A 12 44.58 34.17 94.71
C GLN A 12 45.45 32.98 94.28
N GLN A 13 46.02 32.22 95.22
CA GLN A 13 46.80 31.03 94.92
C GLN A 13 45.94 29.88 94.37
N GLY A 14 44.68 29.76 94.83
CA GLY A 14 43.69 28.82 94.31
C GLY A 14 43.27 29.12 92.87
N GLN A 15 42.95 30.38 92.56
CA GLN A 15 42.64 30.81 91.17
C GLN A 15 43.83 30.60 90.24
N HIS A 16 45.03 30.94 90.70
CA HIS A 16 46.25 30.77 89.91
C HIS A 16 46.60 29.29 89.66
N SER A 17 46.16 28.38 90.56
CA SER A 17 46.29 26.92 90.37
C SER A 17 45.25 26.38 89.38
N ALA A 18 44.00 26.84 89.46
CA ALA A 18 42.94 26.41 88.54
C ALA A 18 43.22 26.85 87.10
N GLU A 19 43.73 28.07 86.91
CA GLU A 19 44.17 28.57 85.59
C GLU A 19 45.40 27.80 85.07
N ARG A 20 46.34 27.43 85.95
CA ARG A 20 47.50 26.59 85.57
C ARG A 20 47.08 25.17 85.21
N ASP A 21 46.11 24.61 85.92
CA ASP A 21 45.62 23.26 85.67
C ASP A 21 44.83 23.19 84.36
N GLN A 22 44.01 24.20 84.06
CA GLN A 22 43.38 24.37 82.75
C GLN A 22 44.42 24.52 81.63
N TRP A 23 45.43 25.38 81.84
CA TRP A 23 46.50 25.55 80.86
C TRP A 23 47.30 24.25 80.64
N ALA A 24 47.57 23.50 81.71
CA ALA A 24 48.28 22.23 81.64
C ALA A 24 47.45 21.14 80.94
N GLN A 25 46.13 21.13 81.10
CA GLN A 25 45.22 20.27 80.35
C GLN A 25 45.19 20.63 78.87
N ASP A 26 44.96 21.91 78.54
CA ASP A 26 44.97 22.41 77.15
C ASP A 26 46.31 22.12 76.45
N PHE A 27 47.42 22.28 77.18
CA PHE A 27 48.76 22.00 76.66
C PHE A 27 48.98 20.49 76.43
N LYS A 28 48.49 19.63 77.33
CA LYS A 28 48.53 18.16 77.16
C LYS A 28 47.69 17.70 75.98
N GLU A 29 46.51 18.29 75.77
CA GLU A 29 45.64 17.96 74.63
C GLU A 29 46.29 18.35 73.30
N ARG A 30 46.90 19.55 73.24
CA ARG A 30 47.66 20.00 72.05
C ARG A 30 48.87 19.11 71.75
N LEU A 31 49.61 18.67 72.77
CA LEU A 31 50.73 17.72 72.62
C LEU A 31 50.27 16.33 72.17
N ALA A 32 49.08 15.89 72.58
CA ALA A 32 48.46 14.64 72.13
C ALA A 32 47.91 14.72 70.69
N GLY A 33 48.15 15.81 69.96
CA GLY A 33 47.65 16.02 68.61
C GLY A 33 46.15 16.29 68.52
N ARG A 34 45.46 16.44 69.67
CA ARG A 34 44.03 16.75 69.74
C ARG A 34 43.89 18.26 69.82
N ARG A 35 43.63 18.90 68.67
CA ARG A 35 43.18 20.30 68.66
C ARG A 35 41.71 20.33 69.07
N PRO A 36 41.33 21.07 70.12
CA PRO A 36 39.92 21.38 70.35
C PRO A 36 39.43 22.18 69.14
N VAL A 37 38.56 21.56 68.33
CA VAL A 37 37.88 22.23 67.22
C VAL A 37 36.65 22.88 67.81
N THR A 38 36.66 24.21 67.89
CA THR A 38 35.47 24.96 68.27
C THR A 38 34.47 24.87 67.12
N ILE A 39 33.41 24.12 67.32
CA ILE A 39 32.29 24.07 66.37
C ILE A 39 31.41 25.27 66.68
N ASP A 40 31.49 26.29 65.85
CA ASP A 40 30.60 27.44 65.94
C ASP A 40 29.19 27.06 65.47
N GLN A 41 28.17 27.66 66.10
CA GLN A 41 26.76 27.42 65.75
C GLN A 41 26.49 27.68 64.26
N SER A 42 27.16 28.65 63.66
CA SER A 42 27.07 28.96 62.22
C SER A 42 27.49 27.78 61.33
N TYR A 43 28.47 26.99 61.76
CA TYR A 43 28.89 25.78 61.05
C TYR A 43 27.79 24.71 61.11
N ILE A 44 27.21 24.50 62.29
CA ILE A 44 26.08 23.57 62.48
C ILE A 44 24.88 24.01 61.63
N ASP A 45 24.55 25.30 61.64
CA ASP A 45 23.44 25.86 60.86
C ASP A 45 23.68 25.69 59.35
N SER A 46 24.91 25.93 58.87
CA SER A 46 25.26 25.72 57.46
C SER A 46 25.18 24.24 57.04
N LEU A 47 25.56 23.33 57.93
CA LEU A 47 25.47 21.89 57.68
C LEU A 47 24.02 21.41 57.65
N GLN A 48 23.18 21.91 58.56
CA GLN A 48 21.74 21.65 58.56
C GLN A 48 21.06 22.20 57.30
N ALA A 49 21.42 23.42 56.87
CA ALA A 49 20.93 24.00 55.63
C ALA A 49 21.34 23.18 54.40
N ALA A 50 22.61 22.75 54.32
CA ALA A 50 23.09 21.89 53.25
C ALA A 50 22.39 20.54 53.23
N GLN A 51 22.14 19.94 54.40
CA GLN A 51 21.40 18.68 54.53
C GLN A 51 19.95 18.84 54.06
N GLN A 52 19.26 19.90 54.47
CA GLN A 52 17.90 20.19 54.03
C GLN A 52 17.85 20.41 52.52
N GLN A 53 18.80 21.14 51.95
CA GLN A 53 18.87 21.38 50.52
C GLN A 53 19.12 20.09 49.73
N ALA A 54 20.02 19.23 50.21
CA ALA A 54 20.27 17.93 49.61
C ALA A 54 19.03 17.03 49.65
N GLN A 55 18.27 17.08 50.76
CA GLN A 55 17.05 16.30 50.91
C GLN A 55 15.94 16.78 49.95
N VAL A 56 15.72 18.09 49.85
CA VAL A 56 14.78 18.67 48.88
C VAL A 56 15.17 18.31 47.44
N ALA A 57 16.46 18.37 47.10
CA ALA A 57 16.94 17.99 45.78
C ALA A 57 16.75 16.49 45.51
N ALA A 58 16.99 15.62 46.50
CA ALA A 58 16.76 14.19 46.38
C ALA A 58 15.28 13.87 46.17
N ASP A 59 14.38 14.49 46.94
CA ASP A 59 12.93 14.32 46.81
C ASP A 59 12.43 14.80 45.44
N HIS A 60 12.92 15.96 44.99
CA HIS A 60 12.60 16.49 43.66
C HIS A 60 13.08 15.56 42.56
N ASN A 61 14.35 15.13 42.58
CA ASN A 61 14.92 14.24 41.58
C ASN A 61 14.21 12.89 41.55
N TYR A 62 13.83 12.35 42.71
CA TYR A 62 13.05 11.13 42.79
C TYR A 62 11.65 11.29 42.18
N ALA A 63 10.95 12.37 42.51
CA ALA A 63 9.63 12.67 41.95
C ALA A 63 9.69 12.85 40.42
N THR A 64 10.67 13.61 39.93
CA THR A 64 10.91 13.79 38.50
C THR A 64 11.26 12.47 37.82
N GLY A 65 12.15 11.66 38.40
CA GLY A 65 12.51 10.34 37.87
C GLY A 65 11.29 9.42 37.73
N LYS A 66 10.38 9.45 38.71
CA LYS A 66 9.12 8.70 38.65
C LYS A 66 8.23 9.17 37.49
N GLN A 67 8.08 10.49 37.31
CA GLN A 67 7.31 11.04 36.19
C GLN A 67 7.88 10.62 34.83
N TRP A 68 9.21 10.63 34.68
CA TRP A 68 9.85 10.16 33.45
C TRP A 68 9.61 8.68 33.19
N MET A 69 9.65 7.82 34.22
CA MET A 69 9.33 6.40 34.08
C MET A 69 7.87 6.19 33.67
N ASP A 70 6.93 6.89 34.31
CA ASP A 70 5.52 6.81 33.97
C ASP A 70 5.28 7.26 32.52
N HIS A 71 5.94 8.33 32.08
CA HIS A 71 5.88 8.81 30.70
C HIS A 71 6.48 7.83 29.70
N ALA A 72 7.64 7.23 30.01
CA ALA A 72 8.26 6.20 29.17
C ALA A 72 7.36 4.97 29.01
N GLN A 73 6.71 4.52 30.08
CA GLN A 73 5.74 3.42 30.02
C GLN A 73 4.52 3.76 29.15
N HIS A 74 4.04 5.00 29.22
CA HIS A 74 2.97 5.46 28.34
C HIS A 74 3.41 5.43 26.87
N LEU A 75 4.58 5.97 26.55
CA LEU A 75 5.12 5.94 25.19
C LEU A 75 5.33 4.52 24.67
N GLU A 76 5.77 3.59 25.52
CA GLU A 76 5.91 2.17 25.12
C GLU A 76 4.56 1.54 24.74
N ARG A 77 3.50 1.83 25.50
CA ARG A 77 2.14 1.36 25.19
C ARG A 77 1.64 1.96 23.88
N ASP A 78 1.75 3.28 23.72
CA ASP A 78 1.32 3.98 22.51
C ASP A 78 2.05 3.45 21.26
N ASN A 79 3.36 3.15 21.39
CA ASN A 79 4.15 2.61 20.29
C ASN A 79 3.75 1.16 19.96
N ALA A 80 3.37 0.37 20.97
CA ALA A 80 2.84 -0.97 20.75
C ALA A 80 1.48 -0.92 20.02
N ASP A 81 0.59 0.00 20.42
CA ASP A 81 -0.71 0.19 19.80
C ASP A 81 -0.57 0.66 18.34
N LEU A 82 0.30 1.63 18.07
CA LEU A 82 0.59 2.11 16.71
C LEU A 82 1.17 1.01 15.81
N LYS A 83 2.04 0.14 16.36
CA LYS A 83 2.56 -1.01 15.61
C LYS A 83 1.45 -2.00 15.28
N ALA A 84 0.54 -2.28 16.21
CA ALA A 84 -0.59 -3.16 15.99
C ALA A 84 -1.56 -2.59 14.94
N GLU A 85 -1.82 -1.28 14.98
CA GLU A 85 -2.64 -0.60 13.98
C GLU A 85 -1.99 -0.62 12.59
N ASN A 86 -0.70 -0.29 12.48
CA ASN A 86 0.02 -0.39 11.21
C ASN A 86 -0.02 -1.81 10.63
N ALA A 87 0.18 -2.84 11.45
CA ALA A 87 0.08 -4.23 11.01
C ALA A 87 -1.31 -4.56 10.45
N ARG A 88 -2.39 -4.04 11.07
CA ARG A 88 -3.76 -4.20 10.57
C ARG A 88 -3.97 -3.48 9.24
N LEU A 89 -3.46 -2.27 9.08
CA LEU A 89 -3.58 -1.49 7.84
C LEU A 89 -2.83 -2.17 6.69
N VAL A 90 -1.63 -2.69 6.94
CA VAL A 90 -0.86 -3.48 5.96
C VAL A 90 -1.67 -4.71 5.53
N ALA A 91 -2.19 -5.48 6.48
CA ALA A 91 -3.00 -6.66 6.17
C ALA A 91 -4.28 -6.33 5.39
N LEU A 92 -4.91 -5.17 5.65
CA LEU A 92 -6.06 -4.69 4.89
C LEU A 92 -5.67 -4.31 3.46
N GLY A 93 -4.54 -3.63 3.29
CA GLY A 93 -3.99 -3.27 1.98
C GLY A 93 -3.66 -4.51 1.13
N GLU A 94 -3.01 -5.50 1.72
CA GLU A 94 -2.71 -6.78 1.04
C GLU A 94 -3.98 -7.51 0.60
N ARG A 95 -5.01 -7.57 1.46
CA ARG A 95 -6.31 -8.14 1.09
C ARG A 95 -7.00 -7.37 -0.03
N GLY A 96 -6.95 -6.03 0.01
CA GLY A 96 -7.50 -5.18 -1.05
C GLY A 96 -6.81 -5.41 -2.40
N LEU A 97 -5.48 -5.52 -2.40
CA LEU A 97 -4.70 -5.85 -3.60
C LEU A 97 -5.05 -7.25 -4.14
N ALA A 98 -5.16 -8.25 -3.27
CA ALA A 98 -5.55 -9.60 -3.67
C ALA A 98 -6.95 -9.62 -4.33
N MET A 99 -7.92 -8.89 -3.76
CA MET A 99 -9.26 -8.77 -4.32
C MET A 99 -9.25 -8.08 -5.70
N LEU A 100 -8.45 -7.02 -5.88
CA LEU A 100 -8.30 -6.36 -7.17
C LEU A 100 -7.69 -7.28 -8.23
N HIS A 101 -6.69 -8.09 -7.86
CA HIS A 101 -6.12 -9.09 -8.76
C HIS A 101 -7.13 -10.15 -9.16
N GLU A 102 -7.93 -10.63 -8.23
CA GLU A 102 -9.00 -11.60 -8.50
C GLU A 102 -10.06 -11.02 -9.44
N MET A 103 -10.53 -9.79 -9.17
CA MET A 103 -11.47 -9.08 -10.04
C MET A 103 -10.91 -8.83 -11.45
N ALA A 104 -9.62 -8.49 -11.56
CA ALA A 104 -8.95 -8.35 -12.85
C ALA A 104 -8.94 -9.67 -13.62
N GLY A 105 -8.64 -10.78 -12.93
CA GLY A 105 -8.69 -12.13 -13.52
C GLY A 105 -10.07 -12.48 -14.07
N PHE A 106 -11.13 -12.27 -13.28
CA PHE A 106 -12.52 -12.49 -13.72
C PHE A 106 -12.91 -11.60 -14.91
N ARG A 107 -12.48 -10.35 -14.92
CA ARG A 107 -12.76 -9.43 -16.02
C ARG A 107 -12.08 -9.91 -17.30
N ASP A 108 -10.82 -10.32 -17.23
CA ASP A 108 -10.07 -10.81 -18.38
C ASP A 108 -10.68 -12.09 -18.96
N THR A 109 -11.13 -13.01 -18.11
CA THR A 109 -11.84 -14.23 -18.58
C THR A 109 -13.15 -13.87 -19.27
N ALA A 110 -13.97 -13.00 -18.66
CA ALA A 110 -15.23 -12.57 -19.24
C ALA A 110 -15.06 -11.84 -20.58
N LEU A 111 -14.01 -11.01 -20.71
CA LEU A 111 -13.68 -10.33 -21.97
C LEU A 111 -13.29 -11.33 -23.06
N ARG A 112 -12.43 -12.32 -22.75
CA ARG A 112 -12.04 -13.36 -23.71
C ARG A 112 -13.24 -14.19 -24.18
N GLU A 113 -14.11 -14.59 -23.26
CA GLU A 113 -15.33 -15.31 -23.58
C GLU A 113 -16.28 -14.48 -24.45
N GLY A 114 -16.46 -13.20 -24.10
CA GLY A 114 -17.27 -12.26 -24.89
C GLY A 114 -16.71 -12.06 -26.30
N GLU A 115 -15.39 -11.88 -26.44
CA GLU A 115 -14.73 -11.76 -27.74
C GLU A 115 -14.85 -13.03 -28.58
N ALA A 116 -14.70 -14.20 -27.97
CA ALA A 116 -14.87 -15.48 -28.65
C ALA A 116 -16.31 -15.65 -29.16
N LYS A 117 -17.31 -15.30 -28.34
CA LYS A 117 -18.72 -15.33 -28.73
C LYS A 117 -19.02 -14.35 -29.86
N LEU A 118 -18.53 -13.12 -29.79
CA LEU A 118 -18.70 -12.12 -30.84
C LEU A 118 -18.03 -12.55 -32.16
N ARG A 119 -16.86 -13.19 -32.11
CA ARG A 119 -16.21 -13.74 -33.31
C ARG A 119 -17.07 -14.85 -33.94
N LEU A 120 -17.63 -15.74 -33.12
CA LEU A 120 -18.52 -16.79 -33.60
C LEU A 120 -19.78 -16.19 -34.26
N GLU A 121 -20.47 -15.28 -33.57
CA GLU A 121 -21.66 -14.61 -34.10
C GLU A 121 -21.36 -13.88 -35.42
N ARG A 122 -20.23 -13.16 -35.50
CA ARG A 122 -19.79 -12.50 -36.75
C ARG A 122 -19.54 -13.50 -37.88
N SER A 123 -18.95 -14.66 -37.59
CA SER A 123 -18.72 -15.70 -38.60
C SER A 123 -20.04 -16.26 -39.15
N GLN A 124 -21.00 -16.56 -38.26
CA GLN A 124 -22.33 -17.06 -38.63
C GLN A 124 -23.13 -16.03 -39.43
N HIS A 125 -23.08 -14.76 -39.02
CA HIS A 125 -23.74 -13.68 -39.75
C HIS A 125 -23.12 -13.44 -41.13
N LYS A 126 -21.80 -13.55 -41.24
CA LYS A 126 -21.11 -13.44 -42.54
C LYS A 126 -21.53 -14.56 -43.48
N GLU A 127 -21.53 -15.80 -42.99
CA GLU A 127 -22.00 -16.97 -43.75
C GLU A 127 -23.45 -16.77 -44.23
N THR A 128 -24.36 -16.39 -43.33
CA THR A 128 -25.76 -16.12 -43.67
C THR A 128 -25.91 -14.97 -44.69
N ALA A 129 -25.11 -13.91 -44.58
CA ALA A 129 -25.16 -12.78 -45.50
C ALA A 129 -24.63 -13.15 -46.89
N ASP A 130 -23.56 -13.95 -46.95
CA ASP A 130 -22.98 -14.45 -48.19
C ASP A 130 -23.95 -15.41 -48.89
N GLU A 131 -24.61 -16.33 -48.16
CA GLU A 131 -25.67 -17.19 -48.67
C GLU A 131 -26.83 -16.40 -49.30
N LYS A 132 -27.35 -15.39 -48.59
CA LYS A 132 -28.45 -14.54 -49.09
C LYS A 132 -28.05 -13.78 -50.36
N ARG A 133 -26.84 -13.21 -50.38
CA ARG A 133 -26.34 -12.47 -51.53
C ARG A 133 -26.22 -13.37 -52.76
N LEU A 134 -25.78 -14.61 -52.58
CA LEU A 134 -25.60 -15.57 -53.65
C LEU A 134 -26.93 -16.12 -54.18
N LEU A 135 -27.93 -16.35 -53.31
CA LEU A 135 -29.27 -16.69 -53.75
C LEU A 135 -29.85 -15.59 -54.67
N VAL A 136 -29.63 -14.32 -54.32
CA VAL A 136 -30.05 -13.18 -55.16
C VAL A 136 -29.32 -13.19 -56.51
N VAL A 137 -28.04 -13.51 -56.53
CA VAL A 137 -27.26 -13.64 -57.79
C VAL A 137 -27.80 -14.79 -58.64
N PHE A 138 -28.04 -15.96 -58.05
CA PHE A 138 -28.59 -17.13 -58.74
C PHE A 138 -29.97 -16.84 -59.34
N MET A 139 -30.88 -16.23 -58.58
CA MET A 139 -32.20 -15.84 -59.06
C MET A 139 -32.11 -14.85 -60.24
N ARG A 140 -31.19 -13.88 -60.19
CA ARG A 140 -30.97 -12.93 -61.29
C ARG A 140 -30.42 -13.62 -62.54
N LEU A 141 -29.51 -14.56 -62.36
CA LEU A 141 -28.93 -15.32 -63.46
C LEU A 141 -30.00 -16.17 -64.16
N LEU A 142 -30.83 -16.88 -63.39
CA LEU A 142 -31.99 -17.62 -63.93
C LEU A 142 -32.96 -16.71 -64.68
N ALA A 143 -33.25 -15.51 -64.15
CA ALA A 143 -34.12 -14.55 -64.81
C ALA A 143 -33.56 -14.11 -66.18
N HIS A 144 -32.26 -13.85 -66.27
CA HIS A 144 -31.61 -13.48 -67.53
C HIS A 144 -31.53 -14.64 -68.54
N LEU A 145 -31.26 -15.86 -68.09
CA LEU A 145 -31.31 -17.04 -68.95
C LEU A 145 -32.73 -17.26 -69.49
N THR A 146 -33.74 -17.14 -68.63
CA THR A 146 -35.15 -17.24 -69.03
C THR A 146 -35.53 -16.16 -70.05
N GLN A 147 -35.01 -14.95 -69.89
CA GLN A 147 -35.24 -13.86 -70.84
C GLN A 147 -34.53 -14.10 -72.18
N ALA A 148 -33.32 -14.65 -72.16
CA ALA A 148 -32.61 -15.05 -73.38
C ALA A 148 -33.31 -16.18 -74.13
N GLU A 149 -33.85 -17.17 -73.41
CA GLU A 149 -34.68 -18.23 -73.99
C GLU A 149 -35.94 -17.66 -74.66
N LYS A 150 -36.65 -16.75 -73.97
CA LYS A 150 -37.83 -16.07 -74.53
C LYS A 150 -37.52 -15.22 -75.76
N ALA A 151 -36.31 -14.69 -75.85
CA ALA A 151 -35.85 -13.88 -76.97
C ALA A 151 -35.15 -14.71 -78.08
N GLU A 152 -35.15 -16.05 -77.95
CA GLU A 152 -34.48 -16.99 -78.87
C GLU A 152 -32.96 -16.72 -79.04
N LYS A 153 -32.33 -16.05 -78.06
CA LYS A 153 -30.89 -15.73 -78.06
C LYS A 153 -30.05 -16.86 -77.42
N THR A 154 -30.48 -18.11 -77.57
CA THR A 154 -29.84 -19.28 -76.95
C THR A 154 -28.53 -19.70 -77.62
N ASP A 155 -28.29 -19.25 -78.85
CA ASP A 155 -27.06 -19.52 -79.60
C ASP A 155 -25.87 -18.63 -79.17
N ASN A 156 -26.11 -17.68 -78.25
CA ASN A 156 -25.05 -16.83 -77.72
C ASN A 156 -24.06 -17.68 -76.89
N PRO A 157 -22.75 -17.64 -77.16
CA PRO A 157 -21.76 -18.37 -76.37
C PRO A 157 -21.80 -18.01 -74.87
N ASP A 158 -22.09 -16.75 -74.54
CA ASP A 158 -22.22 -16.30 -73.15
C ASP A 158 -23.46 -16.92 -72.46
N TYR A 159 -24.53 -17.24 -73.21
CA TYR A 159 -25.70 -17.93 -72.67
C TYR A 159 -25.34 -19.37 -72.26
N ARG A 160 -24.54 -20.08 -73.07
CA ARG A 160 -24.10 -21.44 -72.77
C ARG A 160 -23.23 -21.49 -71.51
N ASP A 161 -22.27 -20.57 -71.38
CA ASP A 161 -21.37 -20.49 -70.23
C ASP A 161 -22.14 -20.16 -68.94
N LEU A 162 -23.10 -19.23 -69.01
CA LEU A 162 -23.96 -18.88 -67.87
C LEU A 162 -24.91 -20.01 -67.49
N LYS A 163 -25.44 -20.76 -68.46
CA LYS A 163 -26.31 -21.92 -68.22
C LYS A 163 -25.56 -23.05 -67.50
N LEU A 164 -24.36 -23.40 -67.98
CA LEU A 164 -23.50 -24.40 -67.33
C LEU A 164 -23.16 -23.99 -65.89
N PHE A 165 -22.86 -22.71 -65.68
CA PHE A 165 -22.64 -22.18 -64.34
C PHE A 165 -23.90 -22.26 -63.46
N ALA A 166 -25.07 -21.91 -64.00
CA ALA A 166 -26.35 -22.03 -63.31
C ALA A 166 -26.65 -23.46 -62.86
N GLU A 167 -26.35 -24.44 -63.70
CA GLU A 167 -26.60 -25.86 -63.44
C GLU A 167 -25.63 -26.42 -62.38
N ALA A 168 -24.40 -25.92 -62.32
CA ALA A 168 -23.40 -26.34 -61.32
C ALA A 168 -23.64 -25.73 -59.93
N LEU A 169 -24.26 -24.55 -59.86
CA LEU A 169 -24.46 -23.80 -58.62
C LEU A 169 -25.26 -24.56 -57.54
N PRO A 170 -26.44 -25.17 -57.80
CA PRO A 170 -27.21 -25.88 -56.78
C PRO A 170 -26.44 -26.98 -56.06
N MET A 171 -25.53 -27.68 -56.75
CA MET A 171 -24.70 -28.73 -56.15
C MET A 171 -23.59 -28.13 -55.27
N GLN A 172 -22.99 -27.02 -55.69
CA GLN A 172 -22.01 -26.29 -54.88
C GLN A 172 -22.65 -25.73 -53.60
N ILE A 173 -23.86 -25.17 -53.73
CA ILE A 173 -24.71 -24.68 -52.63
C ILE A 173 -24.96 -25.80 -51.61
N ALA A 174 -25.38 -26.98 -52.07
CA ALA A 174 -25.70 -28.12 -51.20
C ALA A 174 -24.46 -28.73 -50.52
N SER A 175 -23.28 -28.62 -51.13
CA SER A 175 -22.03 -29.22 -50.63
C SER A 175 -21.26 -28.34 -49.63
N GLY A 176 -21.66 -27.10 -49.42
CA GLY A 176 -20.91 -26.14 -48.60
C GLY A 176 -19.57 -25.69 -49.21
N GLN A 177 -19.21 -26.19 -50.40
CA GLN A 177 -18.04 -25.75 -51.18
C GLN A 177 -18.44 -24.57 -52.05
N TRP A 178 -18.70 -23.45 -51.38
CA TRP A 178 -19.13 -22.22 -52.04
C TRP A 178 -17.93 -21.50 -52.66
N PRO A 179 -18.00 -21.06 -53.93
CA PRO A 179 -16.99 -20.18 -54.49
C PRO A 179 -16.96 -18.89 -53.67
N SER A 180 -15.80 -18.54 -53.11
CA SER A 180 -15.62 -17.31 -52.30
C SER A 180 -15.91 -16.02 -53.09
N SER A 181 -16.08 -16.10 -54.41
CA SER A 181 -16.47 -15.01 -55.29
C SER A 181 -17.18 -15.52 -56.55
N PHE A 182 -18.02 -14.67 -57.15
CA PHE A 182 -18.54 -14.88 -58.49
C PHE A 182 -17.35 -14.82 -59.47
N PRO A 183 -17.06 -15.86 -60.25
CA PRO A 183 -15.89 -15.86 -61.11
C PRO A 183 -15.95 -14.68 -62.09
N ALA A 184 -14.84 -13.97 -62.25
CA ALA A 184 -14.78 -12.75 -63.07
C ALA A 184 -15.24 -13.01 -64.51
N GLU A 185 -14.97 -14.21 -65.03
CA GLU A 185 -15.35 -14.69 -66.35
C GLU A 185 -16.87 -14.81 -66.51
N ILE A 186 -17.56 -15.35 -65.50
CA ILE A 186 -19.02 -15.42 -65.45
C ILE A 186 -19.61 -14.00 -65.31
N GLY A 187 -18.94 -13.10 -64.58
CA GLY A 187 -19.30 -11.67 -64.48
C GLY A 187 -19.27 -10.96 -65.83
N ALA A 188 -18.23 -11.23 -66.62
CA ALA A 188 -18.10 -10.70 -67.97
C ALA A 188 -19.15 -11.28 -68.92
N ALA A 189 -19.37 -12.60 -68.89
CA ALA A 189 -20.39 -13.27 -69.70
C ALA A 189 -21.80 -12.75 -69.39
N TRP A 190 -22.14 -12.56 -68.10
CA TRP A 190 -23.41 -11.95 -67.70
C TRP A 190 -23.55 -10.54 -68.26
N THR A 191 -22.54 -9.69 -68.10
CA THR A 191 -22.60 -8.31 -68.58
C THR A 191 -22.79 -8.24 -70.10
N ARG A 192 -22.15 -9.14 -70.85
CA ARG A 192 -22.28 -9.23 -72.31
C ARG A 192 -23.65 -9.77 -72.74
N LEU A 193 -24.14 -10.86 -72.15
CA LEU A 193 -25.46 -11.40 -72.45
C LEU A 193 -26.57 -10.39 -72.14
N ARG A 194 -26.45 -9.68 -71.02
CA ARG A 194 -27.41 -8.63 -70.65
C ARG A 194 -27.45 -7.51 -71.70
N LYS A 195 -26.29 -7.00 -72.12
CA LYS A 195 -26.23 -6.00 -73.20
C LYS A 195 -26.83 -6.52 -74.50
N ALA A 196 -26.56 -7.79 -74.83
CA ALA A 196 -27.11 -8.44 -76.01
C ALA A 196 -28.63 -8.61 -75.93
N LEU A 197 -29.24 -8.69 -74.74
CA LEU A 197 -30.69 -8.73 -74.57
C LEU A 197 -31.36 -7.35 -74.63
N GLU A 198 -30.61 -6.30 -74.27
CA GLU A 198 -31.05 -4.90 -74.30
C GLU A 198 -30.91 -4.26 -75.70
N SER A 199 -30.11 -4.87 -76.59
CA SER A 199 -29.96 -4.52 -78.03
C SER A 199 -30.89 -5.32 -78.94
#